data_AF-A0A1B6F035-F1
#
_entry.id   AF-A0A1B6F035-F1
#
_cell.length_a   1.000
_cell.length_b   1.000
_cell.length_c   1.000
_cell.angle_alpha   90.00
_cell.angle_beta   90.00
_cell.angle_gamma   90.00
#
_symmetry.space_group_name_H-M   'P 1'
#
loop_
_entity.id
_entity.type
_entity.pdbx_description
1 polymer ?
#
loop_
_entity_poly.entity_id
_entity_poly.type
_entity_poly.pdbx_seq_one_letter_code
_entity_poly.pdbx_strand_id
1 'polypeptide(L)'
;HLRYGLIVWGGTTIGNLQRLLIIQKRAIRILKGLGPWESCREAFRHLGILTIVGLYILETILFTIRTGQARTGNSHPYNTRHRNNFLLDQHHLTLFEKKPSYRGAMFFNILPDSLRKLPDKNFKTSLRNWLLERPYYTIQEFLQWRTNTS
;
A
#
# COMPACT_ATOMS: atom_id res chain seq x y z
N HIS A 1 -19.57 5.72 -2.10
CA HIS A 1 -18.41 5.59 -3.02
C HIS A 1 -17.40 4.47 -2.69
N LEU A 2 -17.55 3.67 -1.63
CA LEU A 2 -16.62 2.54 -1.30
C LEU A 2 -16.60 1.38 -2.32
N ARG A 3 -17.64 1.25 -3.15
CA ARG A 3 -17.78 0.13 -4.10
C ARG A 3 -16.80 0.19 -5.27
N TYR A 4 -16.44 1.37 -5.76
CA TYR A 4 -15.54 1.51 -6.91
C TYR A 4 -14.12 1.02 -6.63
N GLY A 5 -13.57 1.34 -5.45
CA GLY A 5 -12.27 0.82 -5.04
C GLY A 5 -12.30 -0.70 -4.86
N LEU A 6 -13.35 -1.24 -4.24
CA LEU A 6 -13.45 -2.68 -4.01
C LEU A 6 -13.57 -3.49 -5.32
N ILE A 7 -14.30 -2.96 -6.31
CA ILE A 7 -14.49 -3.60 -7.62
C ILE A 7 -13.19 -3.59 -8.43
N VAL A 8 -12.47 -2.48 -8.43
CA VAL A 8 -11.16 -2.40 -9.13
C VAL A 8 -10.15 -3.34 -8.48
N TRP A 9 -10.10 -3.41 -7.14
CA TRP A 9 -9.02 -4.11 -6.44
C TRP A 9 -9.32 -5.57 -6.06
N GLY A 10 -10.58 -5.97 -5.96
CA GLY A 10 -11.00 -7.34 -5.65
C GLY A 10 -10.66 -8.36 -6.74
N GLY A 11 -10.43 -7.91 -7.97
CA GLY A 11 -10.01 -8.74 -9.12
C GLY A 11 -8.65 -8.39 -9.71
N THR A 12 -7.91 -7.45 -9.10
CA THR A 12 -6.60 -7.06 -9.62
C THR A 12 -5.54 -8.10 -9.23
N THR A 13 -5.21 -8.97 -10.19
CA THR A 13 -4.07 -9.89 -10.06
C THR A 13 -2.75 -9.12 -10.13
N ILE A 14 -1.67 -9.73 -9.65
CA ILE A 14 -0.31 -9.19 -9.79
C ILE A 14 -0.01 -8.88 -11.27
N GLY A 15 -0.47 -9.74 -12.20
CA GLY A 15 -0.34 -9.52 -13.64
C GLY A 15 -1.02 -8.24 -14.14
N ASN A 16 -2.23 -7.93 -13.65
CA ASN A 16 -2.93 -6.70 -14.01
C ASN A 16 -2.19 -5.45 -13.52
N LEU A 17 -1.67 -5.46 -12.28
CA LEU A 17 -0.83 -4.35 -11.78
C LEU A 17 0.41 -4.14 -12.64
N GLN A 18 1.08 -5.21 -13.05
CA GLN A 18 2.27 -5.11 -13.89
C GLN A 18 1.93 -4.53 -15.26
N ARG A 19 0.84 -4.98 -15.90
CA ARG A 19 0.39 -4.43 -17.18
C ARG A 19 0.08 -2.94 -17.09
N LEU A 20 -0.65 -2.53 -16.05
CA LEU A 20 -0.97 -1.11 -15.81
C LEU A 20 0.28 -0.29 -15.54
N LEU A 21 1.25 -0.82 -14.78
CA LEU A 21 2.52 -0.17 -14.51
C LEU A 21 3.34 0.04 -15.78
N ILE A 22 3.36 -0.94 -16.70
CA ILE A 22 4.05 -0.82 -17.99
C ILE A 22 3.44 0.33 -18.80
N ILE A 23 2.11 0.40 -18.89
CA ILE A 23 1.41 1.49 -19.59
C ILE A 23 1.73 2.84 -18.93
N GLN A 24 1.67 2.91 -17.60
CA GLN A 24 1.99 4.12 -16.86
C GLN A 24 3.43 4.57 -17.10
N LYS A 25 4.41 3.66 -17.06
CA LYS A 25 5.82 3.95 -17.34
C LYS A 25 6.02 4.49 -18.77
N ARG A 26 5.28 3.99 -19.77
CA ARG A 26 5.34 4.54 -21.14
C ARG A 26 4.90 6.00 -21.16
N ALA A 27 3.79 6.33 -20.50
CA ALA A 27 3.33 7.72 -20.39
C ALA A 27 4.35 8.61 -19.66
N ILE A 28 4.91 8.15 -18.54
CA ILE A 28 5.94 8.89 -17.80
C ILE A 28 7.20 9.12 -18.63
N ARG A 29 7.64 8.13 -19.42
CA ARG A 29 8.79 8.29 -20.31
C ARG A 29 8.56 9.40 -21.34
N ILE A 30 7.38 9.43 -21.96
CA ILE A 30 7.02 10.48 -22.93
C ILE A 30 7.01 11.85 -22.24
N LEU A 31 6.37 11.96 -21.07
CA LEU A 31 6.27 13.23 -20.33
C LEU A 31 7.63 13.81 -19.89
N LYS A 32 8.63 12.96 -19.64
CA LYS A 32 9.96 13.38 -19.20
C LYS A 32 11.06 13.25 -20.25
N GLY A 33 10.73 12.82 -21.47
CA GLY A 33 11.71 12.61 -22.54
C GLY A 33 12.76 11.56 -22.19
N LEU A 34 12.41 10.54 -21.39
CA LEU A 34 13.35 9.53 -20.93
C LEU A 34 13.66 8.51 -22.02
N GLY A 35 14.93 8.12 -22.11
CA GLY A 35 15.40 7.03 -22.94
C GLY A 35 14.85 5.66 -22.56
N PRO A 36 15.01 4.64 -23.43
CA PRO A 36 14.47 3.30 -23.21
C PRO A 36 14.95 2.64 -21.91
N TRP A 37 16.24 2.81 -21.61
CA TRP A 37 16.95 2.20 -20.48
C TRP A 37 16.87 3.01 -19.20
N GLU A 38 16.42 4.28 -19.28
CA GLU A 38 16.29 5.13 -18.11
C GLU A 38 15.15 4.67 -17.20
N SER A 39 15.42 4.73 -15.90
CA SER A 39 14.44 4.40 -14.87
C SER A 39 13.39 5.50 -14.77
N CYS A 40 12.11 5.13 -14.79
CA CYS A 40 11.02 6.08 -14.56
C CYS A 40 10.84 6.47 -13.08
N ARG A 41 11.58 5.89 -12.13
CA ARG A 41 11.32 6.09 -10.68
C ARG A 41 11.50 7.55 -10.29
N GLU A 42 12.63 8.17 -10.63
CA GLU A 42 12.84 9.60 -10.36
C GLU A 42 11.82 10.48 -11.08
N ALA A 43 11.41 10.10 -12.29
CA ALA A 43 10.35 10.82 -13.00
C ALA A 43 8.98 10.73 -12.31
N PHE A 44 8.61 9.58 -11.74
CA PHE A 44 7.40 9.46 -10.91
C PHE A 44 7.45 10.42 -9.73
N ARG A 45 8.58 10.45 -9.02
CA ARG A 45 8.81 11.33 -7.87
C ARG A 45 8.73 12.80 -8.27
N HIS A 46 9.50 13.22 -9.28
CA HIS A 46 9.53 14.60 -9.77
C HIS A 46 8.19 15.10 -10.32
N LEU A 47 7.37 14.21 -10.90
CA LEU A 47 6.04 14.56 -11.38
C LEU A 47 4.97 14.53 -10.28
N GLY A 48 5.28 14.03 -9.09
CA GLY A 48 4.29 13.84 -8.02
C GLY A 48 3.22 12.80 -8.36
N ILE A 49 3.56 11.81 -9.20
CA ILE A 49 2.66 10.76 -9.67
C ILE A 49 2.94 9.47 -8.92
N LEU A 50 1.91 8.90 -8.27
CA LEU A 50 2.01 7.57 -7.68
C LEU A 50 2.03 6.50 -8.78
N THR A 51 2.87 5.48 -8.59
CA THR A 51 2.75 4.26 -9.38
C THR A 51 1.40 3.59 -9.11
N ILE A 52 0.90 2.78 -10.06
CA ILE A 52 -0.34 2.01 -9.84
C ILE A 52 -0.24 1.09 -8.60
N VAL A 53 0.97 0.62 -8.28
CA VAL A 53 1.24 -0.18 -7.08
C VAL A 53 1.17 0.69 -5.82
N GLY A 54 1.77 1.88 -5.82
CA GLY A 54 1.65 2.83 -4.71
C GLY A 54 0.20 3.26 -4.47
N LEU A 55 -0.57 3.50 -5.54
CA LEU A 55 -2.00 3.78 -5.47
C LEU A 55 -2.77 2.61 -4.83
N TYR A 56 -2.48 1.37 -5.27
CA TYR A 56 -3.09 0.17 -4.71
C TYR A 56 -2.83 0.04 -3.21
N ILE A 57 -1.56 0.23 -2.77
CA ILE A 57 -1.18 0.17 -1.36
C ILE A 57 -1.92 1.24 -0.55
N LEU A 58 -1.92 2.49 -1.03
CA LEU A 58 -2.59 3.62 -0.39
C LEU A 58 -4.08 3.32 -0.18
N GLU A 59 -4.79 2.96 -1.25
CA GLU A 59 -6.24 2.72 -1.20
C GLU A 59 -6.58 1.49 -0.35
N THR A 60 -5.76 0.44 -0.39
CA THR A 60 -5.97 -0.77 0.44
C THR A 60 -5.85 -0.44 1.93
N ILE A 61 -4.84 0.33 2.33
CA ILE A 61 -4.67 0.77 3.72
C ILE A 61 -5.85 1.66 4.15
N LEU A 62 -6.21 2.66 3.34
CA LEU A 62 -7.31 3.58 3.66
C LEU A 62 -8.65 2.85 3.75
N PHE A 63 -8.88 1.87 2.89
CA PHE A 63 -10.06 1.01 2.94
C PHE A 63 -10.13 0.29 4.29
N THR A 64 -9.05 -0.39 4.69
CA THR A 64 -8.99 -1.14 5.96
C THR A 64 -9.17 -0.25 7.19
N ILE A 65 -8.63 0.98 7.18
CA ILE A 65 -8.84 1.95 8.27
C ILE A 65 -10.32 2.37 8.33
N ARG A 66 -10.92 2.71 7.18
CA ARG A 66 -12.31 3.18 7.09
C ARG A 66 -13.34 2.11 7.45
N THR A 67 -13.11 0.85 7.07
CA THR A 67 -14.03 -0.23 7.38
C THR A 67 -13.93 -0.71 8.82
N GLY A 68 -12.95 -0.23 9.60
CA GLY A 68 -12.76 -0.62 10.99
C GLY A 68 -12.40 -2.10 11.17
N GLN A 69 -12.22 -2.86 10.08
CA GLN A 69 -11.92 -4.30 10.07
C GLN A 69 -10.59 -4.63 10.76
N ALA A 70 -9.76 -3.62 10.97
CA ALA A 70 -8.49 -3.71 11.67
C ALA A 70 -8.64 -3.54 13.20
N ARG A 71 -9.76 -2.97 13.67
CA ARG A 71 -10.11 -2.78 15.08
C ARG A 71 -11.06 -3.85 15.61
N THR A 72 -11.67 -4.66 14.74
CA THR A 72 -12.68 -5.68 15.09
C THR A 72 -12.08 -7.01 15.58
N GLY A 73 -10.89 -6.99 16.17
CA GLY A 73 -10.37 -8.07 17.00
C GLY A 73 -10.93 -7.97 18.43
N ASN A 74 -12.25 -7.97 18.58
CA ASN A 74 -12.91 -8.21 19.87
C ASN A 74 -12.86 -9.74 20.11
N SER A 75 -12.37 -10.33 21.20
CA SER A 75 -12.11 -9.86 22.55
C SER A 75 -11.17 -10.84 23.26
N HIS A 76 -10.01 -10.40 23.76
CA HIS A 76 -9.39 -11.02 24.94
C HIS A 76 -8.76 -9.93 25.82
N PRO A 77 -9.09 -9.87 27.13
CA PRO A 77 -8.60 -8.86 28.04
C PRO A 77 -7.20 -9.25 28.53
N TYR A 78 -6.19 -9.17 27.67
CA TYR A 78 -4.81 -9.27 28.14
C TYR A 78 -3.99 -8.11 27.60
N ASN A 79 -3.72 -7.18 28.50
CA ASN A 79 -2.76 -6.09 28.36
C ASN A 79 -1.42 -6.63 27.84
N THR A 80 -1.09 -6.34 26.58
CA THR A 80 0.29 -6.46 26.09
C THR A 80 0.63 -5.27 25.18
N ARG A 81 1.93 -4.92 25.19
CA ARG A 81 2.55 -3.63 24.82
C ARG A 81 2.46 -3.22 23.33
N HIS A 82 1.48 -3.71 22.57
CA HIS A 82 1.36 -3.54 21.11
C HIS A 82 0.04 -2.91 20.64
N ARG A 83 -0.46 -1.90 21.37
CA ARG A 83 -1.71 -1.18 21.05
C ARG A 83 -1.76 -0.56 19.63
N ASN A 84 -0.62 -0.40 18.96
CA ASN A 84 -0.50 0.21 17.62
C ASN A 84 -0.20 -0.77 16.47
N ASN A 85 -0.17 -2.09 16.71
CA ASN A 85 -0.06 -3.10 15.65
C ASN A 85 -1.42 -3.77 15.43
N PHE A 86 -1.80 -4.02 14.18
CA PHE A 86 -2.90 -4.93 13.88
C PHE A 86 -2.46 -6.36 14.23
N LEU A 87 -3.22 -7.04 15.09
CA LEU A 87 -3.01 -8.46 15.36
C LEU A 87 -3.22 -9.25 14.07
N LEU A 88 -2.16 -9.91 13.62
CA LEU A 88 -2.22 -10.93 12.58
C LEU A 88 -2.24 -12.26 13.33
N ASP A 89 -3.42 -12.84 13.54
CA ASP A 89 -3.51 -14.16 14.17
C ASP A 89 -2.82 -15.19 13.28
N GLN A 90 -1.88 -15.92 13.89
CA GLN A 90 -0.92 -16.82 13.24
C GLN A 90 -1.54 -18.15 12.77
N HIS A 91 -2.86 -18.34 12.87
CA HIS A 91 -3.44 -19.69 12.87
C HIS A 91 -4.30 -20.14 11.67
N HIS A 92 -4.65 -19.31 10.68
CA HIS A 92 -5.59 -19.78 9.64
C HIS A 92 -5.21 -19.40 8.20
N LEU A 93 -4.03 -19.87 7.81
CA LEU A 93 -3.61 -20.02 6.41
C LEU A 93 -4.72 -20.73 5.60
N THR A 94 -4.91 -20.28 4.35
CA THR A 94 -5.74 -20.82 3.25
C THR A 94 -7.17 -20.32 3.00
N LEU A 95 -7.97 -19.86 3.98
CA LEU A 95 -9.35 -19.38 3.66
C LEU A 95 -9.56 -17.85 3.69
N PHE A 96 -8.67 -17.09 4.33
CA PHE A 96 -8.84 -15.64 4.52
C PHE A 96 -7.96 -14.74 3.63
N GLU A 97 -7.15 -15.33 2.74
CA GLU A 97 -6.26 -14.58 1.83
C GLU A 97 -6.99 -13.69 0.80
N LYS A 98 -8.31 -13.84 0.66
CA LYS A 98 -9.12 -13.08 -0.31
C LYS A 98 -9.73 -11.79 0.22
N LYS A 99 -9.57 -11.44 1.50
CA LYS A 99 -10.16 -10.19 2.02
C LYS A 99 -9.18 -9.02 1.92
N PRO A 100 -9.55 -7.91 1.25
CA PRO A 100 -8.77 -6.66 1.24
C PRO A 100 -8.36 -6.18 2.65
N SER A 101 -9.14 -6.56 3.67
CA SER A 101 -8.85 -6.28 5.08
C SER A 101 -7.49 -6.83 5.54
N TYR A 102 -7.17 -8.07 5.20
CA TYR A 102 -5.91 -8.73 5.62
C TYR A 102 -4.70 -8.06 4.98
N ARG A 103 -4.76 -7.83 3.66
CA ARG A 103 -3.69 -7.11 2.94
C ARG A 103 -3.51 -5.69 3.42
N GLY A 104 -4.60 -4.97 3.70
CA GLY A 104 -4.50 -3.60 4.22
C GLY A 104 -3.91 -3.54 5.62
N ALA A 105 -4.23 -4.50 6.50
CA ALA A 105 -3.62 -4.61 7.83
C ALA A 105 -2.13 -4.94 7.73
N MET A 106 -1.76 -5.90 6.87
CA MET A 106 -0.36 -6.24 6.57
C MET A 106 0.41 -5.01 6.07
N PHE A 107 -0.14 -4.28 5.08
CA PHE A 107 0.51 -3.10 4.53
C PHE A 107 0.69 -2.00 5.59
N PHE A 108 -0.33 -1.76 6.41
CA PHE A 108 -0.24 -0.77 7.49
C PHE A 108 0.81 -1.14 8.53
N ASN A 109 0.89 -2.41 8.96
CA ASN A 109 1.85 -2.86 9.98
C ASN A 109 3.31 -2.69 9.55
N ILE A 110 3.58 -2.71 8.25
CA ILE A 110 4.92 -2.52 7.68
C ILE A 110 5.31 -1.04 7.56
N LEU A 111 4.36 -0.10 7.65
CA LEU A 111 4.67 1.33 7.61
C LEU A 111 5.63 1.74 8.74
N PRO A 112 6.42 2.82 8.54
CA PRO A 112 7.22 3.40 9.62
C PRO A 112 6.35 3.90 10.77
N ASP A 113 6.88 3.81 11.99
CA ASP A 113 6.22 4.28 13.21
C ASP A 113 5.73 5.72 13.13
N SER A 114 6.50 6.58 12.45
CA SER A 114 6.16 7.98 12.24
C SER A 114 4.84 8.16 11.48
N LEU A 115 4.50 7.26 10.55
CA LEU A 115 3.22 7.27 9.85
C LEU A 115 2.11 6.64 10.68
N ARG A 116 2.39 5.51 11.35
CA ARG A 116 1.38 4.73 12.08
C ARG A 116 0.82 5.48 13.30
N LYS A 117 1.62 6.39 13.88
CA LYS A 117 1.24 7.21 15.04
C LYS A 117 0.51 8.50 14.67
N LEU A 118 0.32 8.81 13.38
CA LEU A 118 -0.36 10.03 12.95
C LEU A 118 -1.87 9.96 13.20
N PRO A 119 -2.51 11.11 13.47
CA PRO A 119 -3.97 11.19 13.50
C PRO A 119 -4.56 10.96 12.10
N ASP A 120 -5.74 10.35 12.04
CA ASP A 120 -6.45 9.97 10.81
C ASP A 120 -6.56 11.15 9.80
N LYS A 121 -6.74 12.38 10.30
CA LYS A 121 -6.86 13.61 9.49
C LYS A 121 -5.65 13.85 8.57
N ASN A 122 -4.45 13.53 9.04
CA ASN A 122 -3.19 13.77 8.30
C ASN A 122 -2.60 12.48 7.71
N PHE A 123 -3.13 11.32 8.10
CA PHE A 123 -2.60 10.02 7.71
C PHE A 123 -2.61 9.82 6.19
N LYS A 124 -3.74 10.11 5.52
CA LYS A 124 -3.87 9.94 4.05
C LYS A 124 -2.81 10.73 3.28
N THR A 125 -2.65 12.02 3.61
CA THR A 125 -1.71 12.91 2.93
C THR A 125 -0.26 12.48 3.20
N SER A 126 0.05 12.15 4.45
CA SER A 126 1.40 11.73 4.84
C SER A 126 1.78 10.39 4.21
N LEU A 127 0.86 9.41 4.19
CA LEU A 127 1.06 8.13 3.51
C LEU A 127 1.23 8.32 2.00
N ARG A 128 0.42 9.16 1.37
CA ARG A 128 0.58 9.49 -0.06
C ARG A 128 1.96 10.07 -0.34
N ASN A 129 2.40 11.06 0.43
CA ASN A 129 3.71 11.70 0.25
C ASN A 129 4.83 10.68 0.46
N TRP A 130 4.72 9.84 1.49
CA TRP A 130 5.72 8.80 1.75
C TRP A 130 5.85 7.77 0.61
N LEU A 131 4.73 7.41 -0.02
CA LEU A 131 4.68 6.54 -1.20
C LEU A 131 5.16 7.25 -2.49
N LEU A 132 5.01 8.57 -2.61
CA LEU A 132 5.52 9.35 -3.74
C LEU A 132 7.04 9.40 -3.74
N GLU A 133 7.65 9.56 -2.56
CA GLU A 133 9.11 9.54 -2.40
C GLU A 133 9.73 8.15 -2.65
N ARG A 134 8.90 7.09 -2.70
CA ARG A 134 9.34 5.70 -2.87
C ARG A 134 8.49 5.01 -3.94
N PRO A 135 8.75 5.27 -5.25
CA PRO A 135 7.95 4.70 -6.33
C PRO A 135 8.13 3.18 -6.42
N TYR A 136 7.23 2.41 -5.79
CA TYR A 136 7.24 0.96 -5.82
C TYR A 136 6.69 0.41 -7.15
N TYR A 137 7.36 -0.58 -7.73
CA TYR A 137 6.93 -1.29 -8.94
C TYR A 137 6.31 -2.65 -8.63
N THR A 138 6.51 -3.17 -7.42
CA THR A 138 5.86 -4.39 -6.94
C THR A 138 5.42 -4.24 -5.50
N ILE A 139 4.47 -5.08 -5.08
CA ILE A 139 4.09 -5.17 -3.66
C ILE A 139 5.28 -5.68 -2.84
N GLN A 140 6.09 -6.59 -3.39
CA GLN A 140 7.26 -7.15 -2.70
C GLN A 140 8.29 -6.06 -2.35
N GLU A 141 8.58 -5.14 -3.29
CA GLU A 141 9.45 -3.99 -3.03
C GLU A 141 8.94 -3.13 -1.87
N PHE A 142 7.62 -2.95 -1.78
CA PHE A 142 7.02 -2.28 -0.65
C PHE A 142 7.17 -3.09 0.63
N LEU A 143 6.89 -4.40 0.65
CA LEU A 143 7.02 -5.22 1.87
C LEU A 143 8.47 -5.27 2.38
N GLN A 144 9.46 -5.15 1.49
CA GLN A 144 10.90 -5.18 1.78
C GLN A 144 11.51 -3.77 1.94
N TRP A 145 10.70 -2.71 2.05
CA TRP A 145 11.24 -1.35 2.04
C TRP A 145 12.27 -1.06 3.14
N ARG A 146 12.21 -1.78 4.27
CA ARG A 146 13.13 -1.65 5.41
C ARG A 146 14.50 -2.30 5.17
N THR A 147 14.58 -3.30 4.29
CA THR A 147 15.84 -4.02 4.00
C THR A 147 16.62 -3.40 2.85
N ASN A 148 15.97 -2.55 2.05
CA ASN A 148 16.56 -1.93 0.86
C ASN A 148 17.21 -0.55 1.16
N THR A 149 17.35 -0.20 2.44
CA THR A 149 18.00 1.05 2.92
C THR A 149 19.42 0.84 3.45
N SER A 150 20.03 -0.32 3.16
CA SER A 150 21.43 -0.64 3.51
C SER A 150 22.40 -0.25 2.40
#